data_AF-A0A9X6Y8Y6-F1
#
_entry.id   AF-A0A9X6Y8Y6-F1
#
_cell.length_a   1.000
_cell.length_b   1.000
_cell.length_c   1.000
_cell.angle_alpha   90.00
_cell.angle_beta   90.00
_cell.angle_gamma   90.00
#
_symmetry.space_group_name_H-M   'P 1'
#
loop_
_entity.id
_entity.type
_entity.pdbx_description
1 polymer ?
#
loop_
_entity_poly.entity_id
_entity_poly.type
_entity_poly.pdbx_seq_one_letter_code
_entity_poly.pdbx_strand_id
1 'polypeptide(L)'
;KLPDPMGKMKLVKVDISDKNKKLAGAKFHIEDPKGKIVGELVTNEEGEAISKDLPKGNYTLVEVEAPKGYELLKEKITVKIEKDAVVEIKIGNKKLPDPMGKMKLVKVDISDKNKKLAGAKFHIEDLKEKVVGELITDEKGEMISKDLPIGNYTLVEVEAPKGYELLKEKITVKIEKDTVVEIKIENKKLPDPTGQFEIEKVDDKDSELKLKGAVFQVLDKEGKEVSRLITDEKGKVISNQLAIGKYTIKEIKAPNGYMLLRDPIEIEITEAVKTQKITVKNAKNNWVIPNTGGSGTTIFYVIGIMLMFAVLYFCKKNRIL
;
A
#
# COMPACT_ATOMS: atom_id res chain seq x y z
N LYS A 1 -56.93 -31.86 -62.70
CA LYS A 1 -56.37 -32.09 -61.34
C LYS A 1 -56.71 -30.88 -60.50
N LEU A 2 -57.42 -31.04 -59.39
CA LEU A 2 -57.55 -29.95 -58.41
C LEU A 2 -56.14 -29.59 -57.91
N PRO A 3 -55.82 -28.31 -57.66
CA PRO A 3 -54.55 -27.93 -57.06
C PRO A 3 -54.38 -28.64 -55.71
N ASP A 4 -53.15 -29.04 -55.39
CA ASP A 4 -52.85 -29.67 -54.11
C ASP A 4 -53.26 -28.73 -52.97
N PRO A 5 -53.86 -29.24 -51.87
CA PRO A 5 -54.22 -28.40 -50.74
C PRO A 5 -52.97 -27.77 -50.14
N MET A 6 -52.93 -26.43 -50.07
CA MET A 6 -51.78 -25.67 -49.59
C MET A 6 -52.05 -25.09 -48.19
N GLY A 7 -50.98 -24.80 -47.46
CA GLY A 7 -51.00 -24.06 -46.20
C GLY A 7 -49.65 -23.37 -45.96
N LYS A 8 -49.50 -22.71 -44.81
CA LYS A 8 -48.25 -22.02 -44.44
C LYS A 8 -47.85 -22.36 -43.00
N MET A 9 -46.60 -22.06 -42.67
CA MET A 9 -46.16 -21.99 -41.28
C MET A 9 -45.68 -20.58 -40.94
N LYS A 10 -45.86 -20.22 -39.67
CA LYS A 10 -45.30 -19.02 -39.05
C LYS A 10 -44.33 -19.46 -37.95
N LEU A 11 -43.06 -19.13 -38.11
CA LEU A 11 -42.02 -19.33 -37.10
C LEU A 11 -41.96 -18.11 -36.18
N VAL A 12 -41.87 -18.34 -34.88
CA VAL A 12 -41.59 -17.33 -33.85
C VAL A 12 -40.38 -17.76 -33.03
N LYS A 13 -39.31 -16.99 -33.06
CA LYS A 13 -38.05 -17.27 -32.36
C LYS A 13 -37.92 -16.48 -31.08
N VAL A 14 -37.53 -17.16 -30.01
CA VAL A 14 -37.38 -16.56 -28.68
C VAL A 14 -36.12 -17.03 -27.95
N ASP A 15 -35.71 -16.28 -26.94
CA ASP A 15 -34.77 -16.76 -25.93
C ASP A 15 -35.45 -17.87 -25.09
N ILE A 16 -34.75 -18.97 -24.83
CA ILE A 16 -35.27 -20.08 -24.01
C ILE A 16 -35.55 -19.63 -22.56
N SER A 17 -34.70 -18.77 -22.02
CA SER A 17 -34.77 -18.27 -20.64
C SER A 17 -35.73 -17.08 -20.49
N ASP A 18 -35.93 -16.32 -21.57
CA ASP A 18 -36.92 -15.23 -21.63
C ASP A 18 -37.79 -15.32 -22.89
N LYS A 19 -38.95 -15.95 -22.76
CA LYS A 19 -39.89 -16.19 -23.87
C LYS A 19 -40.52 -14.90 -24.44
N ASN A 20 -40.31 -13.75 -23.82
CA ASN A 20 -40.76 -12.44 -24.32
C ASN A 20 -39.69 -11.79 -25.22
N LYS A 21 -38.43 -12.18 -25.07
CA LYS A 21 -37.34 -11.72 -25.91
C LYS A 21 -37.37 -12.43 -27.26
N LYS A 22 -37.78 -11.69 -28.28
CA LYS A 22 -37.83 -12.13 -29.68
C LYS A 22 -36.45 -12.12 -30.32
N LEU A 23 -36.16 -13.08 -31.21
CA LEU A 23 -34.83 -13.24 -31.82
C LEU A 23 -34.87 -13.10 -33.34
N ALA A 24 -34.22 -12.06 -33.84
CA ALA A 24 -34.02 -11.80 -35.26
C ALA A 24 -32.83 -12.59 -35.84
N GLY A 25 -32.87 -12.84 -37.14
CA GLY A 25 -31.75 -13.41 -37.90
C GLY A 25 -31.56 -14.92 -37.77
N ALA A 26 -32.49 -15.66 -37.17
CA ALA A 26 -32.44 -17.12 -37.22
C ALA A 26 -32.77 -17.60 -38.64
N LYS A 27 -31.92 -18.42 -39.25
CA LYS A 27 -32.16 -19.02 -40.57
C LYS A 27 -32.51 -20.49 -40.43
N PHE A 28 -33.63 -20.89 -41.04
CA PHE A 28 -34.09 -22.27 -41.12
C PHE A 28 -34.24 -22.73 -42.57
N HIS A 29 -33.83 -23.95 -42.86
CA HIS A 29 -34.28 -24.67 -44.04
C HIS A 29 -35.57 -25.44 -43.74
N ILE A 30 -36.46 -25.46 -44.73
CA ILE A 30 -37.66 -26.30 -44.74
C ILE A 30 -37.37 -27.51 -45.64
N GLU A 31 -37.30 -28.70 -45.06
CA GLU A 31 -37.13 -29.97 -45.75
C GLU A 31 -38.49 -30.66 -45.93
N ASP A 32 -38.76 -31.18 -47.13
CA ASP A 32 -39.93 -32.03 -47.42
C ASP A 32 -39.76 -33.45 -46.81
N PRO A 33 -40.77 -34.32 -46.87
CA PRO A 33 -40.66 -35.70 -46.36
C PRO A 33 -39.54 -36.54 -46.99
N LYS A 34 -39.01 -36.13 -48.16
CA LYS A 34 -37.91 -36.80 -48.86
C LYS A 34 -36.54 -36.18 -48.51
N GLY A 35 -36.51 -35.19 -47.62
CA GLY A 35 -35.30 -34.48 -47.21
C GLY A 35 -34.85 -33.41 -48.22
N LYS A 36 -35.67 -33.06 -49.22
CA LYS A 36 -35.34 -31.99 -50.16
C LYS A 36 -35.66 -30.64 -49.54
N ILE A 37 -34.73 -29.69 -49.64
CA ILE A 37 -34.96 -28.30 -49.24
C ILE A 37 -35.97 -27.67 -50.21
N VAL A 38 -37.10 -27.22 -49.68
CA VAL A 38 -38.21 -26.60 -50.42
C VAL A 38 -38.45 -25.14 -50.05
N GLY A 39 -37.75 -24.63 -49.02
CA GLY A 39 -37.84 -23.24 -48.63
C GLY A 39 -36.83 -22.86 -47.55
N GLU A 40 -36.78 -21.57 -47.26
CA GLU A 40 -35.97 -20.96 -46.20
C GLU A 40 -36.84 -19.98 -45.41
N LEU A 41 -36.58 -19.86 -44.10
CA LEU A 41 -37.14 -18.84 -43.23
C LEU A 41 -36.00 -18.06 -42.57
N VAL A 42 -36.10 -16.74 -42.57
CA VAL A 42 -35.21 -15.85 -41.80
C VAL A 42 -36.06 -14.98 -40.91
N THR A 43 -35.83 -15.00 -39.60
CA THR A 43 -36.65 -14.21 -38.67
C THR A 43 -36.32 -12.72 -38.72
N ASN A 44 -37.36 -11.88 -38.74
CA ASN A 44 -37.26 -10.43 -38.74
C ASN A 44 -36.98 -9.86 -37.33
N GLU A 45 -37.02 -8.53 -37.17
CA GLU A 45 -36.76 -7.83 -35.91
C GLU A 45 -37.76 -8.22 -34.80
N GLU A 46 -39.00 -8.56 -35.16
CA GLU A 46 -40.03 -9.09 -34.27
C GLU A 46 -39.84 -10.59 -33.95
N GLY A 47 -38.79 -11.21 -34.48
CA GLY A 47 -38.46 -12.63 -34.32
C GLY A 47 -39.41 -13.56 -35.06
N GLU A 48 -40.09 -13.09 -36.10
CA GLU A 48 -41.07 -13.83 -36.87
C GLU A 48 -40.61 -14.11 -38.30
N ALA A 49 -41.04 -15.25 -38.87
CA ALA A 49 -40.89 -15.57 -40.29
C ALA A 49 -42.09 -16.37 -40.78
N ILE A 50 -42.52 -16.17 -42.02
CA ILE A 50 -43.65 -16.90 -42.63
C ILE A 50 -43.19 -17.58 -43.92
N SER A 51 -43.58 -18.84 -44.10
CA SER A 51 -43.23 -19.60 -45.31
C SER A 51 -44.04 -19.14 -46.53
N LYS A 52 -43.55 -19.50 -47.72
CA LYS A 52 -44.41 -19.58 -48.91
C LYS A 52 -45.49 -20.64 -48.71
N ASP A 53 -46.45 -20.70 -49.62
CA ASP A 53 -47.45 -21.77 -49.67
C ASP A 53 -46.75 -23.13 -49.86
N LEU A 54 -47.07 -24.08 -48.98
CA LEU A 54 -46.54 -25.43 -48.97
C LEU A 54 -47.69 -26.44 -49.13
N PRO A 55 -47.54 -27.51 -49.93
CA PRO A 55 -48.52 -28.59 -49.98
C PRO A 55 -48.76 -29.22 -48.61
N LYS A 56 -49.97 -29.71 -48.36
CA LYS A 56 -50.31 -30.48 -47.14
C LYS A 56 -49.32 -31.63 -46.95
N GLY A 57 -48.73 -31.71 -45.75
CA GLY A 57 -47.72 -32.72 -45.46
C GLY A 57 -46.93 -32.42 -44.19
N ASN A 58 -46.01 -33.33 -43.84
CA ASN A 58 -45.05 -33.13 -42.76
C ASN A 58 -43.77 -32.52 -43.34
N TYR A 59 -43.29 -31.45 -42.74
CA TYR A 59 -42.04 -30.79 -43.09
C TYR A 59 -41.11 -30.79 -41.91
N THR A 60 -39.82 -30.74 -42.18
CA THR A 60 -38.79 -30.65 -41.15
C THR A 60 -38.11 -29.30 -41.23
N LEU A 61 -38.09 -28.59 -40.10
CA LEU A 61 -37.34 -27.36 -39.90
C LEU A 61 -35.96 -27.71 -39.35
N VAL A 62 -34.93 -27.22 -40.03
CA VAL A 62 -33.52 -27.37 -39.63
C VAL A 62 -32.93 -25.97 -39.48
N GLU A 63 -32.51 -25.60 -38.26
CA GLU A 63 -31.81 -24.34 -38.04
C GLU A 63 -30.41 -24.46 -38.64
N VAL A 64 -30.08 -23.56 -39.56
CA VAL A 64 -28.77 -23.52 -40.24
C VAL A 64 -27.92 -22.33 -39.79
N GLU A 65 -28.55 -21.30 -39.23
CA GLU A 65 -27.88 -20.15 -38.62
C GLU A 65 -28.68 -19.68 -37.41
N ALA A 66 -28.03 -19.64 -36.23
CA ALA A 66 -28.65 -19.11 -35.03
C ALA A 66 -28.61 -17.59 -34.99
N PRO A 67 -29.54 -16.94 -34.27
CA PRO A 67 -29.42 -15.53 -33.92
C PRO A 67 -28.06 -15.21 -33.31
N LYS A 68 -27.53 -14.01 -33.60
CA LYS A 68 -26.25 -13.54 -33.04
C LYS A 68 -26.24 -13.65 -31.51
N GLY A 69 -25.25 -14.37 -30.97
CA GLY A 69 -25.09 -14.57 -29.52
C GLY A 69 -25.91 -15.72 -28.93
N TYR A 70 -26.43 -16.62 -29.77
CA TYR A 70 -27.17 -17.82 -29.34
C TYR A 70 -26.54 -19.10 -29.88
N GLU A 71 -26.77 -20.21 -29.17
CA GLU A 71 -26.38 -21.54 -29.58
C GLU A 71 -27.26 -22.02 -30.76
N LEU A 72 -26.66 -22.70 -31.74
CA LEU A 72 -27.38 -23.33 -32.85
C LEU A 72 -28.21 -24.53 -32.36
N LEU A 73 -29.49 -24.54 -32.70
CA LEU A 73 -30.39 -25.65 -32.41
C LEU A 73 -30.04 -26.84 -33.30
N LYS A 74 -29.49 -27.90 -32.68
CA LYS A 74 -29.15 -29.15 -33.38
C LYS A 74 -30.36 -30.04 -33.63
N GLU A 75 -31.43 -29.85 -32.86
CA GLU A 75 -32.66 -30.64 -32.97
C GLU A 75 -33.47 -30.20 -34.19
N LYS A 76 -33.89 -31.18 -35.00
CA LYS A 76 -34.81 -30.95 -36.12
C LYS A 76 -36.25 -30.91 -35.60
N ILE A 77 -37.06 -29.99 -36.12
CA ILE A 77 -38.46 -29.82 -35.68
C ILE A 77 -39.40 -30.21 -36.80
N THR A 78 -40.32 -31.15 -36.53
CA THR A 78 -41.33 -31.57 -37.50
C THR A 78 -42.59 -30.72 -37.36
N VAL A 79 -43.11 -30.25 -38.49
CA VAL A 79 -44.31 -29.42 -38.57
C VAL A 79 -45.27 -30.04 -39.58
N LYS A 80 -46.54 -30.21 -39.20
CA LYS A 80 -47.59 -30.69 -40.09
C LYS A 80 -48.35 -29.51 -40.69
N ILE A 81 -48.28 -29.33 -42.00
CA ILE A 81 -49.06 -28.34 -42.75
C ILE A 81 -50.41 -28.93 -43.12
N GLU A 82 -51.48 -28.19 -42.82
CA GLU A 82 -52.87 -28.53 -43.16
C GLU A 82 -53.42 -27.56 -44.20
N LYS A 83 -54.51 -27.94 -44.87
CA LYS A 83 -55.15 -27.14 -45.92
C LYS A 83 -55.69 -25.81 -45.35
N ASP A 84 -55.41 -24.71 -46.05
CA ASP A 84 -55.92 -23.36 -45.77
C ASP A 84 -55.60 -22.87 -44.33
N ALA A 85 -54.52 -23.38 -43.73
CA ALA A 85 -54.11 -23.07 -42.36
C ALA A 85 -52.73 -22.41 -42.32
N VAL A 86 -52.52 -21.54 -41.32
CA VAL A 86 -51.20 -21.03 -40.93
C VAL A 86 -50.84 -21.64 -39.58
N VAL A 87 -49.86 -22.54 -39.57
CA VAL A 87 -49.41 -23.23 -38.36
C VAL A 87 -48.34 -22.40 -37.68
N GLU A 88 -48.60 -21.89 -36.48
CA GLU A 88 -47.59 -21.15 -35.71
C GLU A 88 -46.71 -22.11 -34.89
N ILE A 89 -45.39 -21.96 -35.00
CA ILE A 89 -44.38 -22.72 -34.26
C ILE A 89 -43.48 -21.76 -33.51
N LYS A 90 -43.37 -21.95 -32.20
CA LYS A 90 -42.46 -21.19 -31.34
C LYS A 90 -41.22 -22.02 -31.03
N ILE A 91 -40.04 -21.55 -31.43
CA ILE A 91 -38.77 -22.27 -31.24
C ILE A 91 -37.83 -21.39 -30.41
N GLY A 92 -37.28 -21.92 -29.32
CA GLY A 92 -36.32 -21.20 -28.47
C GLY A 92 -34.86 -21.48 -28.85
N ASN A 93 -33.96 -20.49 -28.73
CA ASN A 93 -32.51 -20.76 -28.64
C ASN A 93 -31.96 -20.40 -27.27
N LYS A 94 -30.93 -21.13 -26.85
CA LYS A 94 -30.18 -20.85 -25.63
C LYS A 94 -29.17 -19.74 -25.90
N LYS A 95 -29.16 -18.69 -25.07
CA LYS A 95 -28.17 -17.60 -25.17
C LYS A 95 -26.78 -18.16 -24.87
N LEU A 96 -25.78 -17.78 -25.67
CA LEU A 96 -24.38 -18.05 -25.35
C LEU A 96 -23.99 -17.28 -24.07
N PRO A 97 -23.08 -17.81 -23.24
CA PRO A 97 -22.49 -17.05 -22.15
C PRO A 97 -21.89 -15.74 -22.68
N ASP A 98 -22.01 -14.66 -21.91
CA ASP A 98 -21.36 -13.42 -22.28
C ASP A 98 -19.82 -13.65 -22.32
N PRO A 99 -19.09 -13.03 -23.26
CA PRO A 99 -17.64 -13.17 -23.30
C PRO A 99 -17.01 -12.60 -22.03
N MET A 100 -16.09 -13.37 -21.45
CA MET A 100 -15.40 -13.05 -20.21
C MET A 100 -13.92 -12.73 -20.47
N GLY A 101 -13.30 -12.04 -19.52
CA GLY A 101 -11.86 -11.81 -19.45
C GLY A 101 -11.40 -11.65 -18.02
N LYS A 102 -10.10 -11.40 -17.83
CA LYS A 102 -9.50 -11.20 -16.51
C LYS A 102 -8.54 -10.01 -16.53
N MET A 103 -8.20 -9.53 -15.34
CA MET A 103 -7.07 -8.65 -15.13
C MET A 103 -6.07 -9.27 -14.17
N LYS A 104 -4.81 -8.86 -14.30
CA LYS A 104 -3.74 -9.12 -13.34
C LYS A 104 -3.29 -7.79 -12.76
N LEU A 105 -3.47 -7.61 -11.46
CA LEU A 105 -2.92 -6.49 -10.70
C LEU A 105 -1.50 -6.82 -10.26
N VAL A 106 -0.59 -5.86 -10.42
CA VAL A 106 0.78 -5.91 -9.90
C VAL A 106 1.05 -4.62 -9.11
N LYS A 107 1.30 -4.74 -7.82
CA LYS A 107 1.55 -3.61 -6.92
C LYS A 107 3.04 -3.44 -6.65
N VAL A 108 3.52 -2.21 -6.81
CA VAL A 108 4.93 -1.87 -6.59
C VAL A 108 5.13 -0.59 -5.80
N ASP A 109 6.35 -0.43 -5.29
CA ASP A 109 6.85 0.83 -4.75
C ASP A 109 7.10 1.84 -5.88
N ILE A 110 6.70 3.09 -5.68
CA ILE A 110 6.92 4.18 -6.64
C ILE A 110 8.41 4.50 -6.86
N SER A 111 9.24 4.34 -5.82
CA SER A 111 10.68 4.62 -5.86
C SER A 111 11.51 3.41 -6.31
N ASP A 112 10.97 2.18 -6.19
CA ASP A 112 11.58 0.96 -6.69
C ASP A 112 10.55 0.01 -7.32
N LYS A 113 10.49 0.00 -8.66
CA LYS A 113 9.53 -0.79 -9.42
C LYS A 113 9.76 -2.32 -9.36
N ASN A 114 10.89 -2.76 -8.80
CA ASN A 114 11.19 -4.17 -8.54
C ASN A 114 10.68 -4.62 -7.17
N LYS A 115 10.48 -3.68 -6.24
CA LYS A 115 9.91 -3.95 -4.93
C LYS A 115 8.40 -4.15 -5.04
N LYS A 116 7.98 -5.40 -4.95
CA LYS A 116 6.56 -5.81 -4.98
C LYS A 116 5.91 -5.64 -3.62
N LEU A 117 4.62 -5.25 -3.61
CA LEU A 117 3.89 -4.92 -2.38
C LEU A 117 2.70 -5.85 -2.14
N ALA A 118 2.78 -6.62 -1.05
CA ALA A 118 1.71 -7.51 -0.59
C ALA A 118 0.66 -6.76 0.25
N GLY A 119 -0.56 -7.30 0.28
CA GLY A 119 -1.63 -6.83 1.15
C GLY A 119 -2.36 -5.56 0.69
N ALA A 120 -2.12 -5.10 -0.54
CA ALA A 120 -2.93 -4.02 -1.11
C ALA A 120 -4.33 -4.55 -1.42
N LYS A 121 -5.37 -3.88 -0.92
CA LYS A 121 -6.77 -4.27 -1.13
C LYS A 121 -7.45 -3.31 -2.09
N PHE A 122 -8.03 -3.86 -3.16
CA PHE A 122 -8.78 -3.11 -4.15
C PHE A 122 -10.22 -3.61 -4.27
N HIS A 123 -11.17 -2.69 -4.44
CA HIS A 123 -12.46 -3.00 -5.00
C HIS A 123 -12.43 -2.86 -6.53
N ILE A 124 -13.16 -3.73 -7.21
CA ILE A 124 -13.48 -3.63 -8.63
C ILE A 124 -14.90 -3.08 -8.74
N GLU A 125 -15.06 -1.88 -9.26
CA GLU A 125 -16.33 -1.20 -9.49
C GLU A 125 -16.73 -1.29 -10.97
N ASP A 126 -18.01 -1.54 -11.24
CA ASP A 126 -18.58 -1.42 -12.59
C ASP A 126 -18.86 0.04 -12.97
N LEU A 127 -19.40 0.28 -14.17
CA LEU A 127 -19.76 1.62 -14.67
C LEU A 127 -20.82 2.35 -13.82
N LYS A 128 -21.51 1.66 -12.92
CA LYS A 128 -22.51 2.20 -11.99
C LYS A 128 -21.95 2.32 -10.57
N GLU A 129 -20.63 2.23 -10.42
CA GLU A 129 -19.91 2.27 -9.14
C GLU A 129 -20.30 1.13 -8.18
N LYS A 130 -20.89 0.05 -8.70
CA LYS A 130 -21.21 -1.12 -7.88
C LYS A 130 -19.96 -1.98 -7.74
N VAL A 131 -19.62 -2.36 -6.52
CA VAL A 131 -18.55 -3.33 -6.25
C VAL A 131 -18.95 -4.70 -6.77
N VAL A 132 -18.19 -5.21 -7.74
CA VAL A 132 -18.38 -6.51 -8.40
C VAL A 132 -17.27 -7.50 -8.09
N GLY A 133 -16.20 -7.06 -7.43
CA GLY A 133 -15.08 -7.90 -7.04
C GLY A 133 -14.13 -7.21 -6.08
N GLU A 134 -13.20 -8.00 -5.55
CA GLU A 134 -12.15 -7.58 -4.64
C GLU A 134 -10.83 -8.25 -5.04
N LEU A 135 -9.72 -7.54 -4.91
CA LEU A 135 -8.36 -8.03 -5.14
C LEU A 135 -7.52 -7.73 -3.91
N ILE A 136 -6.78 -8.74 -3.42
CA ILE A 136 -5.77 -8.56 -2.38
C ILE A 136 -4.45 -9.08 -2.95
N THR A 137 -3.41 -8.25 -2.98
CA THR A 137 -2.11 -8.67 -3.53
C THR A 137 -1.41 -9.67 -2.62
N ASP A 138 -0.88 -10.72 -3.23
CA ASP A 138 -0.14 -11.78 -2.54
C ASP A 138 1.29 -11.34 -2.13
N GLU A 139 2.09 -12.27 -1.60
CA GLU A 139 3.49 -12.02 -1.21
C GLU A 139 4.39 -11.58 -2.39
N LYS A 140 3.99 -11.88 -3.62
CA LYS A 140 4.69 -11.43 -4.85
C LYS A 140 4.15 -10.08 -5.33
N GLY A 141 3.23 -9.46 -4.60
CA GLY A 141 2.54 -8.23 -4.94
C GLY A 141 1.63 -8.35 -6.14
N GLU A 142 1.12 -9.55 -6.43
CA GLU A 142 0.28 -9.82 -7.59
C GLU A 142 -1.12 -10.33 -7.17
N MET A 143 -2.11 -10.13 -8.03
CA MET A 143 -3.43 -10.77 -7.91
C MET A 143 -4.09 -10.89 -9.28
N ILE A 144 -4.75 -12.00 -9.57
CA ILE A 144 -5.57 -12.18 -10.79
C ILE A 144 -7.04 -12.15 -10.41
N SER A 145 -7.86 -11.38 -11.14
CA SER A 145 -9.30 -11.33 -10.88
C SER A 145 -10.00 -12.66 -11.20
N LYS A 146 -11.22 -12.81 -10.67
CA LYS A 146 -12.18 -13.77 -11.23
C LYS A 146 -12.53 -13.38 -12.68
N ASP A 147 -13.21 -14.27 -13.39
CA ASP A 147 -13.79 -13.98 -14.70
C ASP A 147 -14.78 -12.81 -14.59
N LEU A 148 -14.55 -11.79 -15.40
CA LEU A 148 -15.38 -10.59 -15.49
C LEU A 148 -15.93 -10.47 -16.91
N PRO A 149 -17.18 -10.02 -17.09
CA PRO A 149 -17.68 -9.63 -18.41
C PRO A 149 -16.74 -8.64 -19.09
N ILE A 150 -16.64 -8.69 -20.43
CA ILE A 150 -15.91 -7.65 -21.15
C ILE A 150 -16.53 -6.26 -20.88
N GLY A 151 -15.69 -5.25 -20.70
CA GLY A 151 -16.17 -3.91 -20.36
C GLY A 151 -15.15 -3.07 -19.62
N ASN A 152 -15.55 -1.85 -19.26
CA ASN A 152 -14.74 -0.96 -18.46
C ASN A 152 -15.08 -1.11 -16.98
N TYR A 153 -14.03 -1.15 -16.16
CA TYR A 153 -14.10 -1.24 -14.71
C TYR A 153 -13.19 -0.20 -14.08
N THR A 154 -13.44 0.08 -12.81
CA THR A 154 -12.64 0.98 -12.00
C THR A 154 -12.07 0.22 -10.81
N LEU A 155 -10.77 0.34 -10.59
CA LEU A 155 -10.07 -0.15 -9.41
C LEU A 155 -9.92 0.98 -8.40
N VAL A 156 -10.36 0.71 -7.17
CA VAL A 156 -10.26 1.64 -6.04
C VAL A 156 -9.47 0.96 -4.94
N GLU A 157 -8.32 1.52 -4.57
CA GLU A 157 -7.55 1.03 -3.42
C GLU A 157 -8.30 1.41 -2.14
N VAL A 158 -8.68 0.41 -1.35
CA VAL A 158 -9.41 0.59 -0.08
C VAL A 158 -8.52 0.32 1.12
N GLU A 159 -7.42 -0.41 0.94
CA GLU A 159 -6.39 -0.63 1.95
C GLU A 159 -5.01 -0.63 1.29
N ALA A 160 -4.11 0.24 1.76
CA ALA A 160 -2.75 0.30 1.28
C ALA A 160 -1.90 -0.83 1.88
N PRO A 161 -0.84 -1.28 1.21
CA PRO A 161 0.19 -2.09 1.85
C PRO A 161 0.71 -1.45 3.13
N LYS A 162 1.07 -2.29 4.12
CA LYS A 162 1.65 -1.80 5.39
C LYS A 162 2.87 -0.90 5.14
N GLY A 163 2.84 0.30 5.68
CA GLY A 163 3.93 1.28 5.54
C GLY A 163 3.87 2.09 4.25
N TYR A 164 2.76 2.08 3.52
CA TYR A 164 2.54 2.85 2.30
C TYR A 164 1.33 3.79 2.43
N GLU A 165 1.37 4.89 1.68
CA GLU A 165 0.24 5.81 1.53
C GLU A 165 -0.88 5.14 0.71
N LEU A 166 -2.13 5.37 1.09
CA LEU A 166 -3.31 4.93 0.34
C LEU A 166 -3.46 5.73 -0.96
N LEU A 167 -3.58 5.04 -2.09
CA LEU A 167 -3.84 5.65 -3.38
C LEU A 167 -5.27 6.20 -3.43
N LYS A 168 -5.39 7.52 -3.55
CA LYS A 168 -6.70 8.20 -3.66
C LYS A 168 -7.25 8.21 -5.09
N GLU A 169 -6.38 8.03 -6.07
CA GLU A 169 -6.76 8.05 -7.48
C GLU A 169 -7.40 6.71 -7.87
N LYS A 170 -8.53 6.79 -8.59
CA LYS A 170 -9.17 5.61 -9.17
C LYS A 170 -8.48 5.24 -10.48
N ILE A 171 -8.28 3.94 -10.74
CA ILE A 171 -7.64 3.44 -11.96
C ILE A 171 -8.69 2.78 -12.85
N THR A 172 -8.80 3.19 -14.11
CA THR A 172 -9.72 2.55 -15.06
C THR A 172 -9.03 1.45 -15.86
N VAL A 173 -9.75 0.37 -16.12
CA VAL A 173 -9.28 -0.78 -16.89
C VAL A 173 -10.38 -1.27 -17.82
N LYS A 174 -10.02 -1.60 -19.06
CA LYS A 174 -10.90 -2.28 -20.00
C LYS A 174 -10.55 -3.78 -20.04
N ILE A 175 -11.50 -4.61 -19.64
CA ILE A 175 -11.41 -6.07 -19.77
C ILE A 175 -11.75 -6.48 -21.20
N GLU A 176 -10.87 -7.28 -21.81
CA GLU A 176 -11.01 -7.79 -23.17
C GLU A 176 -11.18 -9.31 -23.18
N LYS A 177 -11.84 -9.82 -24.22
CA LYS A 177 -12.19 -11.24 -24.33
C LYS A 177 -10.94 -12.12 -24.35
N ASP A 178 -10.96 -13.22 -23.59
CA ASP A 178 -9.93 -14.28 -23.59
C ASP A 178 -8.49 -13.78 -23.33
N THR A 179 -8.34 -12.62 -22.67
CA THR A 179 -7.04 -12.04 -22.31
C THR A 179 -6.96 -11.74 -20.83
N VAL A 180 -5.72 -11.75 -20.30
CA VAL A 180 -5.43 -11.26 -18.94
C VAL A 180 -4.75 -9.90 -19.09
N VAL A 181 -5.49 -8.83 -18.77
CA VAL A 181 -4.99 -7.46 -18.85
C VAL A 181 -4.12 -7.18 -17.63
N GLU A 182 -2.81 -7.00 -17.82
CA GLU A 182 -1.90 -6.67 -16.73
C GLU A 182 -1.92 -5.16 -16.42
N ILE A 183 -2.05 -4.81 -15.14
CA ILE A 183 -2.12 -3.44 -14.63
C ILE A 183 -1.11 -3.31 -13.51
N LYS A 184 -0.23 -2.31 -13.62
CA LYS A 184 0.76 -2.00 -12.60
C LYS A 184 0.34 -0.75 -11.84
N ILE A 185 0.20 -0.85 -10.51
CA ILE A 185 -0.21 0.25 -9.64
C ILE A 185 0.88 0.54 -8.61
N GLU A 186 1.27 1.79 -8.47
CA GLU A 186 2.41 2.23 -7.64
C GLU A 186 1.90 2.89 -6.33
N ASN A 187 2.54 2.61 -5.19
CA ASN A 187 2.27 3.34 -3.94
C ASN A 187 3.54 3.99 -3.42
N LYS A 188 3.37 5.12 -2.77
CA LYS A 188 4.43 5.85 -2.10
C LYS A 188 4.64 5.31 -0.70
N LYS A 189 5.89 4.98 -0.35
CA LYS A 189 6.26 4.56 1.00
C LYS A 189 6.01 5.72 1.98
N LEU A 190 5.42 5.42 3.14
CA LEU A 190 5.35 6.37 4.23
C LEU A 190 6.78 6.72 4.71
N PRO A 191 7.01 7.95 5.19
CA PRO A 191 8.27 8.30 5.84
C PRO A 191 8.55 7.33 7.00
N ASP A 192 9.82 6.98 7.19
CA ASP A 192 10.19 6.18 8.36
C ASP A 192 9.88 6.97 9.64
N PRO A 193 9.35 6.31 10.68
CA PRO A 193 8.96 6.98 11.90
C PRO A 193 10.18 7.56 12.62
N THR A 194 10.02 8.78 13.14
CA THR A 194 11.07 9.52 13.85
C THR A 194 10.55 10.06 15.18
N GLY A 195 11.48 10.36 16.09
CA GLY A 195 11.19 11.01 17.36
C GLY A 195 12.36 11.88 17.81
N GLN A 196 12.21 12.48 18.98
CA GLN A 196 13.22 13.38 19.56
C GLN A 196 13.23 13.28 21.09
N PHE A 197 14.27 13.84 21.69
CA PHE A 197 14.36 13.96 23.15
C PHE A 197 14.76 15.38 23.56
N GLU A 198 14.40 15.74 24.80
CA GLU A 198 14.76 17.00 25.46
C GLU A 198 15.66 16.67 26.65
N ILE A 199 16.84 17.30 26.71
CA ILE A 199 17.69 17.31 27.90
C ILE A 199 17.37 18.56 28.72
N GLU A 200 17.15 18.37 30.01
CA GLU A 200 17.18 19.43 31.01
C GLU A 200 18.41 19.24 31.91
N LYS A 201 19.33 20.18 31.84
CA LYS A 201 20.60 20.18 32.56
C LYS A 201 20.48 20.99 33.84
N VAL A 202 20.73 20.34 34.97
CA VAL A 202 20.59 20.94 36.31
C VAL A 202 21.80 20.64 37.19
N ASP A 203 21.91 21.37 38.30
CA ASP A 203 22.86 21.10 39.38
C ASP A 203 22.46 19.81 40.15
N ASP A 204 23.45 19.10 40.70
CA ASP A 204 23.23 17.83 41.40
C ASP A 204 22.53 17.98 42.75
N LYS A 205 22.73 19.11 43.42
CA LYS A 205 22.17 19.45 44.74
C LYS A 205 20.96 20.36 44.65
N ASP A 206 20.88 21.19 43.61
CA ASP A 206 19.77 22.13 43.39
C ASP A 206 19.18 21.99 41.97
N SER A 207 18.09 21.22 41.83
CA SER A 207 17.46 21.00 40.52
C SER A 207 16.79 22.24 39.91
N GLU A 208 16.57 23.30 40.69
CA GLU A 208 16.07 24.58 40.18
C GLU A 208 17.17 25.38 39.47
N LEU A 209 18.44 25.12 39.82
CA LEU A 209 19.59 25.74 39.17
C LEU A 209 19.85 25.08 37.81
N LYS A 210 19.39 25.74 36.75
CA LYS A 210 19.54 25.30 35.36
C LYS A 210 20.89 25.68 34.78
N LEU A 211 21.51 24.77 34.03
CA LEU A 211 22.90 24.91 33.60
C LEU A 211 23.04 25.08 32.08
N LYS A 212 23.44 26.29 31.67
CA LYS A 212 23.77 26.66 30.28
C LYS A 212 25.14 26.12 29.84
N GLY A 213 25.26 25.80 28.56
CA GLY A 213 26.54 25.57 27.89
C GLY A 213 27.15 24.19 28.07
N ALA A 214 26.40 23.22 28.61
CA ALA A 214 26.76 21.82 28.49
C ALA A 214 26.72 21.41 27.01
N VAL A 215 27.73 20.68 26.53
CA VAL A 215 27.76 20.17 25.16
C VAL A 215 27.65 18.65 25.21
N PHE A 216 26.67 18.13 24.47
CA PHE A 216 26.40 16.71 24.34
C PHE A 216 26.69 16.22 22.93
N GLN A 217 27.32 15.06 22.82
CA GLN A 217 27.48 14.28 21.61
C GLN A 217 26.45 13.14 21.63
N VAL A 218 25.69 12.99 20.55
CA VAL A 218 24.70 11.92 20.39
C VAL A 218 25.20 10.90 19.38
N LEU A 219 25.32 9.65 19.80
CA LEU A 219 25.80 8.53 19.00
C LEU A 219 24.66 7.55 18.73
N ASP A 220 24.57 7.04 17.50
CA ASP A 220 23.68 5.91 17.18
C ASP A 220 24.22 4.58 17.73
N LYS A 221 23.48 3.48 17.52
CA LYS A 221 23.85 2.14 17.98
C LYS A 221 25.15 1.62 17.34
N GLU A 222 25.55 2.16 16.19
CA GLU A 222 26.81 1.88 15.50
C GLU A 222 27.97 2.77 16.02
N GLY A 223 27.71 3.71 16.92
CA GLY A 223 28.70 4.62 17.49
C GLY A 223 29.04 5.83 16.60
N LYS A 224 28.24 6.10 15.56
CA LYS A 224 28.40 7.27 14.69
C LYS A 224 27.73 8.49 15.33
N GLU A 225 28.40 9.64 15.29
CA GLU A 225 27.82 10.92 15.72
C GLU A 225 26.70 11.35 14.77
N VAL A 226 25.49 11.46 15.32
CA VAL A 226 24.27 11.86 14.60
C VAL A 226 23.77 13.24 15.00
N SER A 227 24.22 13.77 16.14
CA SER A 227 23.85 15.10 16.61
C SER A 227 24.82 15.64 17.64
N ARG A 228 24.86 16.98 17.76
CA ARG A 228 25.61 17.72 18.78
C ARG A 228 24.73 18.82 19.36
N LEU A 229 24.56 18.78 20.68
CA LEU A 229 23.54 19.57 21.39
C LEU A 229 24.21 20.47 22.42
N ILE A 230 23.72 21.71 22.58
CA ILE A 230 24.22 22.68 23.56
C ILE A 230 23.06 23.20 24.38
N THR A 231 23.17 23.16 25.71
CA THR A 231 22.10 23.65 26.60
C THR A 231 22.00 25.16 26.60
N ASP A 232 20.77 25.65 26.52
CA ASP A 232 20.42 27.07 26.52
C ASP A 232 20.45 27.70 27.93
N GLU A 233 20.01 28.95 28.05
CA GLU A 233 19.95 29.69 29.33
C GLU A 233 19.03 29.06 30.37
N LYS A 234 18.05 28.27 29.93
CA LYS A 234 17.13 27.51 30.79
C LYS A 234 17.66 26.10 31.07
N GLY A 235 18.90 25.81 30.69
CA GLY A 235 19.53 24.50 30.81
C GLY A 235 18.92 23.46 29.87
N LYS A 236 18.19 23.86 28.83
CA LYS A 236 17.46 22.94 27.95
C LYS A 236 18.09 22.81 26.58
N VAL A 237 17.94 21.64 25.98
CA VAL A 237 18.19 21.43 24.55
C VAL A 237 17.33 20.30 24.01
N ILE A 238 16.83 20.44 22.79
CA ILE A 238 16.01 19.44 22.10
C ILE A 238 16.83 18.89 20.92
N SER A 239 16.79 17.59 20.70
CA SER A 239 17.44 16.95 19.55
C SER A 239 16.71 17.29 18.24
N ASN A 240 17.39 17.11 17.10
CA ASN A 240 16.69 16.96 15.83
C ASN A 240 15.81 15.69 15.83
N GLN A 241 14.97 15.54 14.81
CA GLN A 241 14.25 14.29 14.57
C GLN A 241 15.26 13.19 14.22
N LEU A 242 15.22 12.11 14.98
CA LEU A 242 16.08 10.94 14.88
C LEU A 242 15.22 9.71 14.62
N ALA A 243 15.77 8.72 13.93
CA ALA A 243 15.08 7.45 13.72
C ALA A 243 14.77 6.78 15.06
N ILE A 244 13.71 5.98 15.11
CA ILE A 244 13.41 5.15 16.28
C ILE A 244 14.58 4.20 16.56
N GLY A 245 14.97 4.08 17.83
CA GLY A 245 16.07 3.22 18.24
C GLY A 245 16.83 3.71 19.47
N LYS A 246 17.92 3.01 19.77
CA LYS A 246 18.79 3.27 20.92
C LYS A 246 19.90 4.25 20.55
N TYR A 247 20.16 5.19 21.45
CA TYR A 247 21.20 6.20 21.31
C TYR A 247 22.01 6.32 22.60
N THR A 248 23.28 6.69 22.43
CA THR A 248 24.20 6.99 23.53
C THR A 248 24.51 8.48 23.52
N ILE A 249 24.22 9.15 24.63
CA ILE A 249 24.48 10.58 24.83
C ILE A 249 25.69 10.73 25.75
N LYS A 250 26.74 11.40 25.26
CA LYS A 250 27.95 11.72 26.03
C LYS A 250 28.03 13.21 26.28
N GLU A 251 28.19 13.62 27.54
CA GLU A 251 28.61 14.99 27.83
C GLU A 251 30.09 15.12 27.46
N ILE A 252 30.41 16.01 26.52
CA ILE A 252 31.78 16.24 26.05
C ILE A 252 32.34 17.57 26.55
N LYS A 253 31.48 18.45 27.09
CA LYS A 253 31.87 19.67 27.78
C LYS A 253 30.86 19.97 28.88
N ALA A 254 31.34 20.04 30.12
CA ALA A 254 30.54 20.45 31.26
C ALA A 254 30.20 21.95 31.21
N PRO A 255 29.11 22.38 31.86
CA PRO A 255 28.89 23.79 32.18
C PRO A 255 30.06 24.39 32.97
N ASN A 256 30.24 25.71 32.86
CA ASN A 256 31.31 26.41 33.59
C ASN A 256 31.17 26.20 35.11
N GLY A 257 32.24 25.76 35.76
CA GLY A 257 32.26 25.51 37.21
C GLY A 257 31.71 24.15 37.64
N TYR A 258 31.41 23.25 36.68
CA TYR A 258 30.90 21.90 36.93
C TYR A 258 31.88 20.82 36.47
N MET A 259 31.78 19.64 37.09
CA MET A 259 32.52 18.45 36.66
C MET A 259 31.84 17.82 35.44
N LEU A 260 32.65 17.26 34.53
CA LEU A 260 32.19 16.51 33.36
C LEU A 260 31.59 15.17 33.79
N LEU A 261 30.40 14.87 33.27
CA LEU A 261 29.77 13.57 33.44
C LEU A 261 30.58 12.50 32.69
N ARG A 262 31.06 11.48 33.40
CA ARG A 262 31.88 10.40 32.83
C ARG A 262 31.05 9.31 32.17
N ASP A 263 29.94 8.95 32.81
CA ASP A 263 29.10 7.86 32.35
C ASP A 263 28.17 8.35 31.24
N PRO A 264 28.10 7.64 30.10
CA PRO A 264 27.16 7.98 29.06
C PRO A 264 25.71 7.72 29.51
N ILE A 265 24.78 8.42 28.88
CA ILE A 265 23.35 8.23 29.09
C ILE A 265 22.81 7.43 27.90
N GLU A 266 22.15 6.32 28.18
CA GLU A 266 21.44 5.54 27.17
C GLU A 266 19.97 5.94 27.11
N ILE A 267 19.47 6.16 25.90
CA ILE A 267 18.05 6.42 25.65
C ILE A 267 17.53 5.55 24.51
N GLU A 268 16.22 5.32 24.50
CA GLU A 268 15.53 4.64 23.41
C GLU A 268 14.37 5.50 22.94
N ILE A 269 14.48 6.03 21.72
CA ILE A 269 13.41 6.78 21.07
C ILE A 269 12.42 5.74 20.53
N THR A 270 11.18 5.82 21.00
CA THR A 270 10.10 4.92 20.59
C THR A 270 8.93 5.72 20.00
N GLU A 271 8.12 5.05 19.21
CA GLU A 271 6.91 5.61 18.58
C GLU A 271 5.86 6.08 19.61
N ALA A 272 5.91 5.54 20.83
CA ALA A 272 4.95 5.82 21.89
C ALA A 272 5.10 7.23 22.50
N VAL A 273 6.28 7.85 22.41
CA VAL A 273 6.59 9.12 23.08
C VAL A 273 7.13 10.13 22.07
N LYS A 274 6.32 11.14 21.71
CA LYS A 274 6.71 12.19 20.74
C LYS A 274 8.00 12.93 21.13
N THR A 275 8.17 13.23 22.42
CA THR A 275 9.39 13.85 22.98
C THR A 275 9.73 13.22 24.32
N GLN A 276 10.81 12.46 24.38
CA GLN A 276 11.30 11.90 25.65
C GLN A 276 12.07 12.97 26.43
N LYS A 277 11.74 13.18 27.71
CA LYS A 277 12.43 14.17 28.56
C LYS A 277 13.41 13.47 29.48
N ILE A 278 14.65 13.95 29.54
CA ILE A 278 15.68 13.46 30.44
C ILE A 278 16.31 14.60 31.23
N THR A 279 16.49 14.40 32.54
CA THR A 279 17.17 15.36 33.41
C THR A 279 18.60 14.88 33.66
N VAL A 280 19.58 15.74 33.38
CA VAL A 280 21.00 15.43 33.50
C VAL A 280 21.65 16.33 34.55
N LYS A 281 22.17 15.72 35.61
CA LYS A 281 22.74 16.42 36.78
C LYS A 281 24.26 16.51 36.68
N ASN A 282 24.85 17.67 37.00
CA ASN A 282 26.31 17.79 37.21
C ASN A 282 26.61 18.32 38.61
N ALA A 283 27.69 17.81 39.19
CA ALA A 283 28.22 18.29 40.45
C ALA A 283 29.15 19.50 40.25
N LYS A 284 29.07 20.48 41.15
CA LYS A 284 29.98 21.65 41.15
C LYS A 284 31.44 21.21 41.35
N ASN A 285 32.34 21.94 40.72
CA ASN A 285 33.77 21.72 40.83
C ASN A 285 34.29 22.27 42.18
N ASN A 286 34.45 21.41 43.18
CA ASN A 286 34.97 21.79 44.51
C ASN A 286 36.52 21.79 44.54
N TRP A 287 37.18 22.39 43.55
CA TRP A 287 38.62 22.62 43.65
C TRP A 287 38.89 23.67 44.73
N VAL A 288 39.27 23.20 45.92
CA VAL A 288 39.88 24.05 46.95
C VAL A 288 41.35 24.20 46.59
N ILE A 289 41.80 25.40 46.23
CA ILE A 289 43.23 25.66 46.12
C ILE A 289 43.81 25.46 47.53
N PRO A 290 44.83 24.58 47.75
CA PRO A 290 45.45 24.50 49.05
C PRO A 290 46.05 25.87 49.38
N ASN A 291 45.71 26.41 50.57
CA ASN A 291 46.40 27.58 51.11
C ASN A 291 47.89 27.22 51.28
N THR A 292 48.70 27.53 50.28
CA THR A 292 50.15 27.37 50.33
C THR A 292 50.75 28.64 50.93
N GLY A 293 50.78 28.66 52.27
CA GLY A 293 51.25 29.80 53.06
C GLY A 293 50.91 29.69 54.55
N GLY A 294 50.81 28.48 55.09
CA GLY A 294 50.54 28.24 56.52
C GLY A 294 51.76 28.45 57.41
N SER A 295 51.56 28.37 58.73
CA SER A 295 52.54 28.57 59.82
C SER A 295 53.86 27.78 59.72
N GLY A 296 53.98 26.83 58.80
CA GLY A 296 55.26 26.18 58.48
C GLY A 296 56.29 27.14 57.87
N THR A 297 55.87 28.09 57.01
CA THR A 297 56.81 29.00 56.32
C THR A 297 57.48 29.99 57.28
N THR A 298 56.76 30.46 58.30
CA THR A 298 57.34 31.30 59.35
C THR A 298 58.39 30.55 60.19
N ILE A 299 58.17 29.27 60.47
CA ILE A 299 59.16 28.42 61.16
C ILE A 299 60.44 28.29 60.33
N PHE A 300 60.32 28.09 59.01
CA PHE A 300 61.49 28.01 58.13
C PHE A 300 62.26 29.34 58.02
N TYR A 301 61.57 30.49 58.01
CA TYR A 301 62.25 31.80 58.08
C TYR A 301 63.00 32.00 59.39
N VAL A 302 62.39 31.63 60.53
CA VAL A 302 63.04 31.75 61.84
C VAL A 302 64.26 30.85 61.95
N ILE A 303 64.16 29.58 61.49
CA ILE A 303 65.30 28.66 61.45
C ILE A 303 66.39 29.19 60.52
N GLY A 304 66.03 29.70 59.34
CA GLY A 304 66.97 30.29 58.38
C GLY A 304 67.74 31.48 58.97
N ILE A 305 67.04 32.39 59.66
CA ILE A 305 67.65 33.54 60.34
C ILE A 305 68.60 33.06 61.46
N MET A 306 68.19 32.08 62.27
CA MET A 306 69.03 31.52 63.33
C MET A 306 70.32 30.86 62.78
N LEU A 307 70.21 30.12 61.68
CA LEU A 307 71.38 29.53 61.00
C LEU A 307 72.32 30.62 60.45
N MET A 308 71.79 31.69 59.86
CA MET A 308 72.61 32.82 59.40
C MET A 308 73.40 33.47 60.55
N PHE A 309 72.76 33.70 61.70
CA PHE A 309 73.45 34.25 62.87
C PHE A 309 74.50 33.29 63.44
N ALA A 310 74.23 31.99 63.47
CA ALA A 310 75.21 30.99 63.90
C ALA A 310 76.44 30.97 62.99
N VAL A 311 76.24 31.00 61.67
CA VAL A 311 77.35 31.07 60.70
C VAL A 311 78.14 32.36 60.86
N LEU A 312 77.49 33.52 61.00
CA LEU A 312 78.18 34.79 61.23
C LEU A 312 78.98 34.80 62.54
N TYR A 313 78.46 34.19 63.60
CA TYR A 313 79.16 34.03 64.88
C TYR A 313 80.43 33.17 64.72
N PHE A 314 80.34 32.01 64.07
CA PHE A 314 81.48 31.14 63.81
C PHE A 314 82.52 31.79 62.88
N CYS A 315 82.08 32.48 61.82
CA CYS A 315 82.96 33.23 60.93
C CYS A 315 83.69 34.37 61.65
N LYS A 316 83.05 35.05 62.60
CA LYS A 316 83.69 36.09 63.42
C LYS A 316 84.67 35.49 64.43
N LYS A 317 84.34 34.36 65.06
CA LYS A 317 85.20 33.66 66.02
C LYS A 317 86.49 33.12 65.38
N ASN A 318 86.41 32.64 64.13
CA ASN A 318 87.55 32.07 63.40
C ASN A 318 88.40 33.10 62.62
N ARG A 319 88.07 34.40 62.68
CA ARG A 319 88.83 35.49 62.04
C ARG A 319 89.81 36.22 62.96
N ILE A 320 90.01 35.73 64.19
CA ILE A 320 91.04 36.21 65.10
C ILE A 320 92.14 35.15 65.15
N LEU A 321 93.07 35.24 64.20
CA LEU A 321 94.41 34.65 64.19
C LEU A 321 95.33 35.64 63.47
#